data_AF-A0A3C1D187-F1
#
_entry.id   AF-A0A3C1D187-F1
#
_cell.length_a   1.000
_cell.length_b   1.000
_cell.length_c   1.000
_cell.angle_alpha   90.00
_cell.angle_beta   90.00
_cell.angle_gamma   90.00
#
_symmetry.space_group_name_H-M   'P 1'
#
loop_
_entity.id
_entity.type
_entity.pdbx_description
1 polymer ?
#
loop_
_entity_poly.entity_id
_entity_poly.type
_entity_poly.pdbx_seq_one_letter_code
_entity_poly.pdbx_strand_id
1 'polypeptide(L)'
;VTSGDITLNLHPVALSGLNAASGTDFSERSASALYCVATQDTDAAFAFTQTLLTADVTGAGWTDDELIALAADSGVTGIDECVTQRTYVDFVDAQTREIPASPQGGQGTPTLVINGEYISLTGDVNADIVNRLS
;
A
#
# COMPACT_ATOMS: atom_id res chain seq x y z
N VAL A 1 1.83 3.20 -14.87
CA VAL A 1 0.62 3.73 -15.55
C VAL A 1 1.07 4.68 -16.64
N THR A 2 0.94 4.31 -17.92
CA THR A 2 1.68 4.97 -19.02
C THR A 2 0.82 5.67 -20.05
N SER A 3 -0.48 5.38 -20.15
CA SER A 3 -1.35 5.98 -21.17
C SER A 3 -2.00 7.30 -20.75
N GLY A 4 -1.98 7.67 -19.46
CA GLY A 4 -2.63 8.88 -18.95
C GLY A 4 -4.15 8.75 -18.78
N ASP A 5 -4.72 7.58 -19.08
CA ASP A 5 -6.17 7.35 -19.02
C ASP A 5 -6.72 7.28 -17.59
N ILE A 6 -5.85 7.07 -16.60
CA ILE A 6 -6.22 6.95 -15.19
C ILE A 6 -5.25 7.71 -14.29
N THR A 7 -5.78 8.17 -13.15
CA THR A 7 -4.98 8.51 -11.97
C THR A 7 -5.05 7.34 -11.00
N LEU A 8 -3.91 6.70 -10.72
CA LEU A 8 -3.83 5.64 -9.71
C LEU A 8 -3.54 6.27 -8.35
N ASN A 9 -4.45 6.06 -7.39
CA ASN A 9 -4.23 6.41 -5.99
C ASN A 9 -4.00 5.13 -5.19
N LEU A 10 -2.87 5.07 -4.48
CA LEU A 10 -2.54 3.97 -3.59
C LEU A 10 -2.83 4.41 -2.15
N HIS A 11 -3.61 3.61 -1.43
CA HIS A 11 -3.93 3.82 -0.02
C HIS A 11 -3.33 2.69 0.81
N PRO A 12 -2.03 2.73 1.15
CA PRO A 12 -1.46 1.74 2.06
C PRO A 12 -2.10 1.86 3.45
N VAL A 13 -2.47 0.72 4.00
CA VAL A 13 -3.23 0.55 5.24
C VAL A 13 -2.68 -0.63 6.03
N ALA A 14 -2.99 -0.70 7.32
CA ALA A 14 -2.57 -1.79 8.20
C ALA A 14 -3.75 -2.36 8.98
N LEU A 15 -4.31 -3.47 8.49
CA LEU A 15 -5.42 -4.13 9.16
C LEU A 15 -4.94 -4.77 10.48
N SER A 16 -5.57 -4.39 11.59
CA SER A 16 -5.14 -4.74 12.95
C SER A 16 -4.88 -6.24 13.18
N GLY A 17 -5.75 -7.11 12.66
CA GLY A 17 -5.59 -8.56 12.78
C GLY A 17 -4.36 -9.11 12.06
N LEU A 18 -4.06 -8.59 10.86
CA LEU A 18 -2.87 -8.97 10.09
C LEU A 18 -1.61 -8.40 10.74
N ASN A 19 -1.67 -7.15 11.20
CA ASN A 19 -0.55 -6.49 11.86
C ASN A 19 -0.15 -7.24 13.14
N ALA A 20 -1.12 -7.60 13.97
CA ALA A 20 -0.91 -8.38 15.19
C ALA A 20 -0.36 -9.79 14.90
N ALA A 21 -0.79 -10.43 13.81
CA ALA A 21 -0.31 -11.76 13.43
C ALA A 21 1.19 -11.79 13.07
N SER A 22 1.75 -10.67 12.59
CA SER A 22 3.19 -10.56 12.30
C SER A 22 4.07 -10.50 13.56
N GLY A 23 3.51 -9.99 14.67
CA GLY A 23 4.26 -9.74 15.91
C GLY A 23 5.29 -8.60 15.85
N THR A 24 5.39 -7.88 14.73
CA THR A 24 6.39 -6.81 14.50
C THR A 24 5.80 -5.56 13.86
N ASP A 25 4.48 -5.47 13.78
CA ASP A 25 3.74 -4.42 13.07
C ASP A 25 4.16 -4.29 11.59
N PHE A 26 4.47 -5.40 10.92
CA PHE A 26 5.04 -5.36 9.58
C PHE A 26 4.17 -4.61 8.56
N SER A 27 2.85 -4.77 8.61
CA SER A 27 1.94 -4.06 7.70
C SER A 27 1.98 -2.55 7.92
N GLU A 28 1.98 -2.12 9.19
CA GLU A 28 2.07 -0.71 9.56
C GLU A 28 3.41 -0.09 9.18
N ARG A 29 4.53 -0.76 9.46
CA ARG A 29 5.88 -0.28 9.10
C ARG A 29 6.05 -0.17 7.59
N SER A 30 5.60 -1.18 6.83
CA SER A 30 5.67 -1.17 5.36
C SER A 30 4.80 -0.08 4.75
N ALA A 31 3.58 0.11 5.28
CA ALA A 31 2.68 1.17 4.85
C ALA A 31 3.26 2.57 5.13
N SER A 32 3.84 2.77 6.32
CA SER A 32 4.54 4.01 6.68
C SER A 32 5.76 4.27 5.77
N ALA A 33 6.55 3.23 5.48
CA ALA A 33 7.70 3.33 4.59
C ALA A 33 7.31 3.72 3.16
N LEU A 34 6.17 3.22 2.64
CA LEU A 34 5.66 3.64 1.34
C LEU A 34 5.33 5.14 1.32
N TYR A 35 4.78 5.70 2.40
CA TYR A 35 4.58 7.16 2.49
C TYR A 35 5.90 7.92 2.52
N CYS A 36 6.91 7.43 3.26
CA CYS A 36 8.26 8.02 3.23
C CYS A 36 8.84 8.05 1.81
N VAL A 37 8.71 6.94 1.07
CA VAL A 37 9.13 6.85 -0.34
C VAL A 37 8.37 7.88 -1.18
N ALA A 38 7.03 7.91 -1.09
CA ALA A 38 6.20 8.79 -1.89
C ALA A 38 6.48 10.29 -1.65
N THR A 39 6.90 10.67 -0.43
CA THR A 39 7.30 12.05 -0.12
C THR A 39 8.64 12.47 -0.71
N GLN A 40 9.54 11.52 -0.94
CA GLN A 40 10.82 11.80 -1.61
C GLN A 40 10.71 11.68 -3.12
N ASP A 41 10.02 10.66 -3.59
CA ASP A 41 9.79 10.42 -5.00
C ASP A 41 8.45 9.68 -5.20
N THR A 42 7.45 10.42 -5.65
CA THR A 42 6.13 9.87 -5.92
C THR A 42 6.14 8.87 -7.09
N ASP A 43 7.06 8.99 -8.04
CA ASP A 43 7.14 8.08 -9.19
C ASP A 43 7.67 6.70 -8.78
N ALA A 44 8.47 6.64 -7.71
CA ALA A 44 8.99 5.40 -7.15
C ALA A 44 7.97 4.61 -6.31
N ALA A 45 6.90 5.26 -5.82
CA ALA A 45 5.93 4.67 -4.89
C ALA A 45 5.27 3.38 -5.44
N PHE A 46 4.92 3.38 -6.74
CA PHE A 46 4.30 2.21 -7.36
C PHE A 46 5.29 1.03 -7.52
N ALA A 47 6.55 1.31 -7.86
CA ALA A 47 7.58 0.27 -7.97
C ALA A 47 7.87 -0.35 -6.60
N PHE A 48 8.03 0.49 -5.56
CA PHE A 48 8.22 0.04 -4.18
C PHE A 48 7.05 -0.85 -3.70
N THR A 49 5.81 -0.42 -3.98
CA THR A 49 4.59 -1.19 -3.65
C THR A 49 4.56 -2.55 -4.33
N GLN A 50 4.91 -2.62 -5.62
CA GLN A 50 4.97 -3.90 -6.34
C GLN A 50 6.00 -4.85 -5.72
N THR A 51 7.18 -4.35 -5.35
CA THR A 51 8.18 -5.20 -4.71
C THR A 51 7.70 -5.72 -3.35
N LEU A 52 7.08 -4.87 -2.52
CA LEU A 52 6.49 -5.32 -1.25
C LEU A 52 5.43 -6.42 -1.43
N LEU A 53 4.56 -6.30 -2.43
CA LEU A 53 3.48 -7.27 -2.67
C LEU A 53 3.94 -8.57 -3.32
N THR A 54 5.05 -8.55 -4.06
CA THR A 54 5.59 -9.72 -4.78
C THR A 54 6.68 -10.45 -4.00
N ALA A 55 7.20 -9.84 -2.94
CA ALA A 55 8.17 -10.46 -2.07
C ALA A 55 7.56 -11.62 -1.28
N ASP A 56 8.29 -12.74 -1.21
CA ASP A 56 7.92 -13.91 -0.41
C ASP A 56 8.29 -13.67 1.06
N VAL A 57 7.57 -12.73 1.69
CA VAL A 57 7.77 -12.35 3.09
C VAL A 57 6.84 -13.17 3.97
N THR A 58 7.42 -13.87 4.95
CA THR A 58 6.65 -14.68 5.90
C THR A 58 6.99 -14.31 7.35
N GLY A 59 6.10 -14.66 8.28
CA GLY A 59 6.32 -14.46 9.71
C GLY A 59 6.47 -12.99 10.11
N ALA A 60 7.63 -12.63 10.63
CA ALA A 60 7.94 -11.34 11.22
C ALA A 60 8.01 -10.17 10.22
N GLY A 61 7.92 -10.44 8.91
CA GLY A 61 8.06 -9.37 7.93
C GLY A 61 9.51 -8.93 7.71
N TRP A 62 9.69 -7.90 6.89
CA TRP A 62 10.96 -7.20 6.77
C TRP A 62 11.21 -6.22 7.91
N THR A 63 12.48 -6.03 8.24
CA THR A 63 13.00 -5.01 9.16
C THR A 63 12.96 -3.62 8.54
N ASP A 64 13.15 -2.59 9.36
CA ASP A 64 13.23 -1.20 8.87
C ASP A 64 14.42 -1.01 7.95
N ASP A 65 15.57 -1.62 8.26
CA ASP A 65 16.76 -1.58 7.41
C ASP A 65 16.53 -2.23 6.05
N GLU A 66 15.78 -3.34 5.99
CA GLU A 66 15.40 -3.99 4.73
C GLU A 66 14.42 -3.12 3.91
N LEU A 67 13.47 -2.43 4.56
CA LEU A 67 12.57 -1.49 3.90
C LEU A 67 13.32 -0.27 3.32
N ILE A 68 14.30 0.26 4.06
CA ILE A 68 15.18 1.34 3.61
C ILE A 68 16.05 0.87 2.43
N ALA A 69 16.63 -0.32 2.53
CA ALA A 69 17.42 -0.91 1.45
C ALA A 69 16.59 -1.11 0.18
N LEU A 70 15.34 -1.59 0.30
CA LEU A 70 14.44 -1.70 -0.84
C LEU A 70 14.18 -0.35 -1.52
N ALA A 71 13.97 0.71 -0.73
CA ALA A 71 13.77 2.04 -1.29
C ALA A 71 15.01 2.50 -2.06
N ALA A 72 16.20 2.25 -1.52
CA ALA A 72 17.47 2.56 -2.17
C ALA A 72 17.67 1.79 -3.49
N ASP A 73 17.28 0.51 -3.55
CA ASP A 73 17.27 -0.28 -4.78
C ASP A 73 16.35 0.30 -5.85
N SER A 74 15.31 1.03 -5.43
CA SER A 74 14.39 1.77 -6.30
C SER A 74 14.85 3.21 -6.60
N GLY A 75 16.06 3.58 -6.17
CA GLY A 75 16.64 4.91 -6.39
C GLY A 75 16.27 5.96 -5.34
N VAL A 76 15.55 5.59 -4.28
CA VAL A 76 15.08 6.51 -3.23
C VAL A 76 15.94 6.37 -1.98
N THR A 77 16.64 7.44 -1.62
CA THR A 77 17.50 7.51 -0.44
C THR A 77 17.08 8.63 0.50
N GLY A 78 17.56 8.62 1.75
CA GLY A 78 17.27 9.69 2.72
C GLY A 78 15.91 9.54 3.39
N ILE A 79 15.36 8.32 3.43
CA ILE A 79 14.12 7.99 4.14
C ILE A 79 14.37 7.37 5.52
N ASP A 80 15.64 7.22 5.92
CA ASP A 80 16.10 6.48 7.10
C ASP A 80 15.40 6.97 8.37
N GLU A 81 15.41 8.29 8.60
CA GLU A 81 14.76 8.91 9.76
C GLU A 81 13.24 8.74 9.70
N CYS A 82 12.65 8.89 8.51
CA CYS A 82 11.20 8.76 8.32
C CYS A 82 10.70 7.34 8.66
N VAL A 83 11.44 6.32 8.20
CA VAL A 83 11.11 4.91 8.45
C VAL A 83 11.33 4.58 9.92
N THR A 84 12.52 4.87 10.46
CA THR A 84 12.88 4.50 11.84
C THR A 84 12.06 5.24 12.90
N GLN A 85 11.61 6.47 12.63
CA GLN A 85 10.69 7.20 13.52
C GLN A 85 9.23 6.84 13.29
N ARG A 86 8.91 5.93 12.36
CA ARG A 86 7.53 5.55 12.03
C ARG A 86 6.66 6.77 11.70
N THR A 87 7.21 7.75 10.97
CA THR A 87 6.61 9.10 10.80
C THR A 87 5.16 9.09 10.32
N TYR A 88 4.74 8.08 9.55
CA TYR A 88 3.41 8.03 8.93
C TYR A 88 2.45 7.01 9.57
N VAL A 89 2.79 6.39 10.71
CA VAL A 89 1.91 5.35 11.29
C VAL A 89 0.53 5.87 11.67
N ASP A 90 0.44 7.05 12.29
CA ASP A 90 -0.86 7.67 12.59
C ASP A 90 -1.69 7.95 11.33
N PHE A 91 -1.01 8.26 10.22
CA PHE A 91 -1.67 8.48 8.93
C PHE A 91 -2.14 7.17 8.30
N VAL A 92 -1.33 6.11 8.36
CA VAL A 92 -1.74 4.74 7.98
C VAL A 92 -2.96 4.31 8.77
N ASP A 93 -2.97 4.59 10.07
CA ASP A 93 -4.08 4.30 10.97
C ASP A 93 -5.36 5.04 10.59
N ALA A 94 -5.23 6.34 10.27
CA ALA A 94 -6.35 7.13 9.76
C ALA A 94 -6.88 6.56 8.44
N GLN A 95 -6.01 6.28 7.47
CA GLN A 95 -6.40 5.71 6.19
C GLN A 95 -7.06 4.33 6.33
N THR A 96 -6.61 3.52 7.30
CA THR A 96 -7.20 2.21 7.59
C THR A 96 -8.67 2.34 8.03
N ARG A 97 -9.02 3.40 8.77
CA ARG A 97 -10.41 3.68 9.18
C ARG A 97 -11.28 4.19 8.04
N GLU A 98 -10.67 4.80 7.04
CA GLU A 98 -11.34 5.36 5.84
C GLU A 98 -11.55 4.31 4.73
N ILE A 99 -11.17 3.04 4.93
CA ILE A 99 -11.42 1.99 3.94
C ILE A 99 -12.91 1.93 3.63
N PRO A 100 -13.33 2.07 2.35
CA PRO A 100 -14.73 1.96 1.98
C PRO A 100 -15.34 0.61 2.37
N ALA A 101 -16.54 0.64 2.93
CA ALA A 101 -17.28 -0.59 3.21
C ALA A 101 -17.76 -1.25 1.91
N SER A 102 -17.68 -2.58 1.83
CA SER A 102 -18.24 -3.33 0.70
C SER A 102 -19.77 -3.23 0.69
N PRO A 103 -20.43 -3.45 -0.48
CA PRO A 103 -21.89 -3.52 -0.57
C PRO A 103 -22.52 -4.61 0.31
N GLN A 104 -21.76 -5.66 0.67
CA GLN A 104 -22.20 -6.72 1.56
C GLN A 104 -21.90 -6.43 3.04
N GLY A 105 -21.32 -5.27 3.35
CA GLY A 105 -20.79 -4.92 4.67
C GLY A 105 -19.35 -5.37 4.86
N GLY A 106 -18.67 -4.74 5.82
CA GLY A 106 -17.25 -5.00 6.12
C GLY A 106 -16.28 -4.12 5.35
N GLN A 107 -15.07 -3.96 5.89
CA GLN A 107 -13.96 -3.18 5.35
C GLN A 107 -12.72 -4.07 5.30
N GLY A 108 -11.95 -3.98 4.23
CA GLY A 108 -10.76 -4.82 4.08
C GLY A 108 -9.96 -4.52 2.83
N THR A 109 -8.94 -5.34 2.60
CA THR A 109 -8.07 -5.29 1.43
C THR A 109 -8.14 -6.61 0.65
N PRO A 110 -7.95 -6.59 -0.67
CA PRO A 110 -7.93 -5.38 -1.51
C PRO A 110 -9.31 -4.71 -1.59
N THR A 111 -9.32 -3.38 -1.71
CA THR A 111 -10.51 -2.58 -2.06
C THR A 111 -10.19 -1.81 -3.33
N LEU A 112 -11.10 -1.87 -4.32
CA LEU A 112 -10.99 -1.15 -5.58
C LEU A 112 -12.16 -0.18 -5.71
N VAL A 113 -11.84 1.08 -6.00
CA VAL A 113 -12.82 2.13 -6.30
C VAL A 113 -12.44 2.76 -7.64
N ILE A 114 -13.39 2.81 -8.57
CA ILE A 114 -13.23 3.48 -9.87
C ILE A 114 -14.24 4.61 -9.93
N ASN A 115 -13.76 5.85 -10.11
CA ASN A 115 -14.61 7.05 -10.17
C ASN A 115 -15.60 7.20 -9.00
N GLY A 116 -15.19 6.79 -7.79
CA GLY A 116 -16.00 6.84 -6.58
C GLY A 116 -16.96 5.65 -6.39
N GLU A 117 -17.03 4.72 -7.35
CA GLU A 117 -17.84 3.50 -7.26
C GLU A 117 -17.01 2.33 -6.72
N TYR A 118 -17.51 1.67 -5.68
CA TYR A 118 -16.91 0.43 -5.17
C TYR A 118 -17.06 -0.70 -6.17
N ILE A 119 -15.97 -1.40 -6.46
CA ILE A 119 -15.96 -2.56 -7.36
C ILE A 119 -15.86 -3.85 -6.55
N SER A 120 -16.90 -4.69 -6.61
CA SER A 120 -16.82 -6.06 -6.10
C SER A 120 -15.92 -6.89 -7.01
N LEU A 121 -14.70 -7.17 -6.54
CA LEU A 121 -13.70 -7.91 -7.31
C LEU A 121 -14.14 -9.36 -7.55
N THR A 122 -14.08 -9.77 -8.81
CA THR A 122 -14.38 -11.13 -9.28
C THR A 122 -13.11 -11.91 -9.59
N GLY A 123 -11.98 -11.21 -9.77
CA GLY A 123 -10.72 -11.76 -10.23
C GLY A 123 -10.56 -11.73 -11.75
N ASP A 124 -11.60 -11.33 -12.50
CA ASP A 124 -11.50 -11.05 -13.93
C ASP A 124 -11.12 -9.58 -14.14
N VAL A 125 -9.87 -9.33 -14.52
CA VAL A 125 -9.34 -7.98 -14.75
C VAL A 125 -10.12 -7.19 -15.82
N ASN A 126 -10.70 -7.88 -16.81
CA ASN A 126 -11.47 -7.20 -17.85
C ASN A 126 -12.79 -6.67 -17.30
N ALA A 127 -13.49 -7.50 -16.51
CA ALA A 127 -14.75 -7.14 -15.87
C ALA A 127 -14.56 -6.13 -14.72
N ASP A 128 -13.50 -6.30 -13.93
CA ASP A 128 -13.25 -5.51 -12.74
C ASP A 128 -12.63 -4.14 -13.06
N ILE A 129 -11.84 -4.03 -14.14
CA ILE A 129 -11.08 -2.80 -14.46
C ILE A 129 -11.28 -2.36 -15.92
N VAL A 130 -10.81 -3.16 -16.89
CA VAL A 130 -10.59 -2.66 -18.28
C VAL A 130 -11.87 -2.12 -18.91
N ASN A 131 -12.99 -2.83 -18.77
CA ASN A 131 -14.27 -2.42 -19.35
C ASN A 131 -14.92 -1.21 -18.65
N ARG A 132 -14.30 -0.69 -17.58
CA ARG A 132 -14.79 0.46 -16.80
C ARG A 132 -13.99 1.74 -17.04
N LEU A 133 -12.94 1.68 -17.85
CA LEU A 133 -12.06 2.81 -18.17
C LEU A 133 -12.52 3.61 -19.42
N SER A 134 -13.62 3.20 -20.06
CA SER A 134 -14.17 3.80 -21.28
C SER A 134 -15.36 4.71 -21.02
#